data_AF-A0A373CC34-F1
#
_entry.id   AF-A0A373CC34-F1
#
_cell.length_a   1.000
_cell.length_b   1.000
_cell.length_c   1.000
_cell.angle_alpha   90.00
_cell.angle_beta   90.00
_cell.angle_gamma   90.00
#
_symmetry.space_group_name_H-M   'P 1'
#
loop_
_entity.id
_entity.type
_entity.pdbx_description
1 polymer ?
#
loop_
_entity_poly.entity_id
_entity_poly.type
_entity_poly.pdbx_seq_one_letter_code
_entity_poly.pdbx_strand_id
1 'polypeptide(L)'
;MRNFRLDDESGHQEALFSWAGYNTGRMPELEYMHHVPNGGKRDAATAVALKRQGVKAGVPDIVLPAARAGYHGLYIELKAGKNTTTKKQKEWLESLRQQGYYTAVCYGWQPAAQLIEQYLLHSDELTKEQETVTMR
;
A
#
# COMPACT_ATOMS: atom_id res chain seq x y z
N MET A 1 2.54 -19.20 -14.34
CA MET A 1 2.83 -18.12 -13.36
C MET A 1 3.85 -17.19 -13.98
N ARG A 2 3.69 -15.87 -13.84
CA ARG A 2 4.77 -14.93 -14.21
C ARG A 2 5.93 -15.11 -13.24
N ASN A 3 7.17 -15.08 -13.73
CA ASN A 3 8.35 -15.05 -12.87
C ASN A 3 8.58 -13.61 -12.42
N PHE A 4 8.33 -13.32 -11.14
CA PHE A 4 8.59 -12.01 -10.55
C PHE A 4 10.02 -11.94 -10.01
N ARG A 5 10.68 -10.80 -10.22
CA ARG A 5 12.02 -10.54 -9.70
C ARG A 5 11.88 -9.89 -8.31
N LEU A 6 11.98 -10.68 -7.24
CA LEU A 6 11.68 -10.22 -5.87
C LEU A 6 12.89 -9.61 -5.13
N ASP A 7 13.82 -9.00 -5.87
CA ASP A 7 14.99 -8.32 -5.29
C ASP A 7 14.70 -6.85 -4.93
N ASP A 8 13.61 -6.27 -5.43
CA ASP A 8 13.21 -4.89 -5.14
C ASP A 8 11.70 -4.71 -4.90
N GLU A 9 11.33 -3.49 -4.51
CA GLU A 9 9.94 -3.11 -4.22
C GLU A 9 9.02 -3.27 -5.45
N SER A 10 9.54 -3.09 -6.67
CA SER A 10 8.73 -3.16 -7.88
C SER A 10 8.27 -4.58 -8.17
N GLY A 11 9.14 -5.58 -8.05
CA GLY A 11 8.76 -6.97 -8.24
C GLY A 11 7.83 -7.50 -7.15
N HIS A 12 7.99 -7.03 -5.91
CA HIS A 12 7.00 -7.31 -4.87
C HIS A 12 5.65 -6.67 -5.18
N GLN A 13 5.61 -5.44 -5.70
CA GLN A 13 4.36 -4.80 -6.09
C GLN A 13 3.67 -5.55 -7.24
N GLU A 14 4.41 -5.96 -8.27
CA GLU A 14 3.88 -6.78 -9.35
C GLU A 14 3.30 -8.11 -8.86
N ALA A 15 4.01 -8.79 -7.96
CA ALA A 15 3.54 -10.04 -7.36
C ALA A 15 2.25 -9.82 -6.56
N LEU A 16 2.16 -8.74 -5.77
CA LEU A 16 0.96 -8.40 -5.00
C LEU A 16 -0.25 -8.13 -5.90
N PHE A 17 -0.10 -7.31 -6.94
CA PHE A 17 -1.20 -7.03 -7.87
C PHE A 17 -1.59 -8.26 -8.69
N SER A 18 -0.64 -9.13 -9.04
CA SER A 18 -0.97 -10.42 -9.65
C SER A 18 -1.76 -11.31 -8.71
N TRP A 19 -1.36 -11.41 -7.44
CA TRP A 19 -2.12 -12.14 -6.42
C TRP A 19 -3.52 -11.57 -6.27
N ALA A 20 -3.65 -10.23 -6.22
CA ALA A 20 -4.94 -9.58 -6.08
C ALA A 20 -5.88 -9.91 -7.25
N GLY A 21 -5.37 -9.87 -8.48
CA GLY A 21 -6.13 -10.25 -9.68
C GLY A 21 -6.67 -11.69 -9.61
N TYR A 22 -5.88 -12.64 -9.13
CA TYR A 22 -6.32 -14.04 -8.93
C TYR A 22 -7.36 -14.22 -7.82
N ASN A 23 -7.44 -13.28 -6.87
CA ASN A 23 -8.31 -13.40 -5.70
C ASN A 23 -9.59 -12.56 -5.78
N THR A 24 -9.81 -11.82 -6.87
CA THR A 24 -11.02 -10.99 -7.08
C THR A 24 -12.32 -11.79 -6.94
N GLY A 25 -12.35 -13.08 -7.30
CA GLY A 25 -13.53 -13.93 -7.12
C GLY A 25 -13.91 -14.19 -5.65
N ARG A 26 -12.93 -14.16 -4.74
CA ARG A 26 -13.12 -14.32 -3.28
C ARG A 26 -13.24 -12.97 -2.57
N MET A 27 -12.54 -11.95 -3.06
CA MET A 27 -12.44 -10.61 -2.50
C MET A 27 -12.67 -9.57 -3.61
N PRO A 28 -13.92 -9.27 -3.99
CA PRO A 28 -14.23 -8.39 -5.12
C PRO A 28 -13.65 -6.99 -5.00
N GLU A 29 -13.45 -6.47 -3.78
CA GLU A 29 -12.87 -5.15 -3.52
C GLU A 29 -11.45 -4.98 -4.10
N LEU A 30 -10.74 -6.08 -4.33
CA LEU A 30 -9.41 -6.08 -4.95
C LEU A 30 -9.41 -5.52 -6.37
N GLU A 31 -10.55 -5.51 -7.06
CA GLU A 31 -10.71 -4.86 -8.37
C GLU A 31 -10.38 -3.37 -8.31
N TYR A 32 -10.63 -2.71 -7.16
CA TYR A 32 -10.40 -1.27 -6.97
C TYR A 32 -9.06 -0.96 -6.29
N MET A 33 -8.28 -1.99 -5.93
CA MET A 33 -6.93 -1.80 -5.41
C MET A 33 -6.05 -1.18 -6.50
N HIS A 34 -5.29 -0.13 -6.18
CA HIS A 34 -4.45 0.55 -7.16
C HIS A 34 -3.17 1.12 -6.54
N HIS A 35 -2.18 1.31 -7.41
CA HIS A 35 -0.92 1.93 -7.06
C HIS A 35 -1.01 3.46 -7.21
N VAL A 36 -0.35 4.19 -6.31
CA VAL A 36 -0.11 5.64 -6.40
C VAL A 36 1.35 5.87 -6.82
N PRO A 37 1.64 6.09 -8.12
CA PRO A 37 3.01 6.17 -8.66
C PRO A 37 3.68 7.54 -8.41
N ASN A 38 3.65 8.00 -7.16
CA ASN A 38 4.22 9.28 -6.78
C ASN A 38 5.74 9.19 -6.57
N GLY A 39 6.28 8.01 -6.26
CA GLY A 39 7.72 7.70 -6.22
C GLY A 39 8.19 7.10 -7.55
N GLY A 40 9.34 7.53 -8.09
CA GLY A 40 9.80 7.07 -9.40
C GLY A 40 10.75 8.05 -10.09
N LYS A 41 11.64 7.52 -10.92
CA LYS A 41 12.54 8.32 -11.76
C LYS A 41 11.76 8.94 -12.90
N ARG A 42 11.95 10.23 -13.11
CA ARG A 42 11.40 11.01 -14.22
C ARG A 42 12.28 12.23 -14.46
N ASP A 43 12.19 12.83 -15.63
CA ASP A 43 12.93 14.06 -15.92
C ASP A 43 12.42 15.23 -15.06
N ALA A 44 13.25 16.28 -14.95
CA ALA A 44 12.96 17.40 -14.07
C ALA A 44 11.70 18.18 -14.50
N ALA A 45 11.47 18.35 -15.81
CA ALA A 45 10.32 19.09 -16.31
C ALA A 45 9.02 18.34 -15.98
N THR A 46 8.98 17.03 -16.21
CA THR A 46 7.86 16.16 -15.83
C THR A 46 7.62 16.19 -14.32
N ALA A 47 8.68 16.10 -13.51
CA ALA A 47 8.54 16.16 -12.05
C ALA A 47 7.92 17.49 -11.56
N VAL A 48 8.33 18.62 -12.16
CA VAL A 48 7.76 19.94 -11.84
C VAL A 48 6.29 20.02 -12.28
N ALA A 49 5.97 19.56 -13.48
CA ALA A 49 4.60 19.54 -13.99
C ALA A 49 3.67 18.69 -13.11
N LEU A 50 4.09 17.47 -12.74
CA LEU A 50 3.32 16.59 -11.87
C LEU A 50 3.10 17.16 -10.47
N LYS A 51 4.11 17.83 -9.89
CA LYS A 51 3.94 18.54 -8.62
C LYS A 51 2.88 19.63 -8.71
N ARG A 52 2.81 20.36 -9.83
CA ARG A 52 1.75 21.37 -10.08
C ARG A 52 0.37 20.74 -10.26
N GLN A 53 0.30 19.50 -10.75
CA GLN A 53 -0.93 18.72 -10.84
C GLN A 53 -1.35 18.07 -9.51
N GLY A 54 -0.54 18.22 -8.44
CA GLY A 54 -0.89 17.77 -7.11
C GLY A 54 -0.23 16.46 -6.68
N VAL A 55 0.75 15.94 -7.42
CA VAL A 55 1.58 14.83 -6.93
C VAL A 55 2.28 15.25 -5.63
N LYS A 56 2.13 14.42 -4.60
CA LYS A 56 2.74 14.64 -3.29
C LYS A 56 3.77 13.56 -3.01
N ALA A 57 4.94 13.97 -2.56
CA ALA A 57 5.99 13.03 -2.18
C ALA A 57 5.59 12.25 -0.93
N GLY A 58 5.89 10.95 -0.92
CA GLY A 58 5.69 10.06 0.23
C GLY A 58 4.27 9.56 0.46
N VAL A 59 3.33 9.78 -0.47
CA VAL A 59 2.04 9.08 -0.42
C VAL A 59 2.31 7.58 -0.49
N PRO A 60 1.67 6.74 0.36
CA PRO A 60 1.87 5.29 0.34
C PRO A 60 1.59 4.68 -1.03
N ASP A 61 2.34 3.63 -1.37
CA ASP A 61 2.33 3.04 -2.70
C ASP A 61 0.98 2.45 -3.12
N ILE A 62 0.25 1.82 -2.20
CA ILE A 62 -0.94 1.02 -2.53
C ILE A 62 -2.15 1.53 -1.74
N VAL A 63 -3.28 1.61 -2.44
CA VAL A 63 -4.58 1.97 -1.87
C VAL A 63 -5.60 0.89 -2.18
N LEU A 64 -6.32 0.47 -1.15
CA LEU A 64 -7.51 -0.36 -1.25
C LEU A 64 -8.70 0.44 -0.68
N PRO A 65 -9.55 1.02 -1.53
CA PRO A 65 -10.63 1.92 -1.12
C PRO A 65 -11.88 1.14 -0.66
N ALA A 66 -11.70 0.19 0.26
CA ALA A 66 -12.77 -0.62 0.82
C ALA A 66 -12.94 -0.32 2.31
N ALA A 67 -14.11 0.16 2.74
CA ALA A 67 -14.34 0.41 4.15
C ALA A 67 -14.55 -0.91 4.93
N ARG A 68 -13.75 -1.15 5.98
CA ARG A 68 -13.82 -2.33 6.86
C ARG A 68 -13.36 -1.97 8.28
N ALA A 69 -13.86 -2.70 9.28
CA ALA A 69 -13.50 -2.52 10.71
C ALA A 69 -13.59 -1.07 11.24
N GLY A 70 -14.46 -0.23 10.66
CA GLY A 70 -14.58 1.19 11.01
C GLY A 70 -13.55 2.12 10.36
N TYR A 71 -12.70 1.61 9.45
CA TYR A 71 -11.78 2.40 8.64
C TYR A 71 -12.37 2.73 7.27
N HIS A 72 -11.98 3.88 6.70
CA HIS A 72 -12.45 4.34 5.38
C HIS A 72 -11.80 3.64 4.20
N GLY A 73 -10.68 2.95 4.43
CA GLY A 73 -9.90 2.23 3.45
C GLY A 73 -8.53 1.85 4.01
N LEU A 74 -7.75 1.14 3.21
CA LEU A 74 -6.43 0.64 3.55
C LEU A 74 -5.36 1.29 2.66
N TYR A 75 -4.32 1.83 3.29
CA TYR A 75 -3.10 2.30 2.64
C TYR A 75 -1.92 1.42 3.06
N ILE A 76 -1.16 0.95 2.07
CA ILE A 76 0.05 0.15 2.29
C ILE A 76 1.24 0.87 1.66
N GLU A 77 2.28 1.09 2.45
CA GLU A 77 3.62 1.43 1.99
C GLU A 77 4.44 0.15 1.87
N LEU A 78 4.93 -0.17 0.67
CA LEU A 78 5.63 -1.43 0.43
C LEU A 78 7.13 -1.23 0.58
N LYS A 79 7.81 -2.15 1.25
CA LYS A 79 9.27 -2.13 1.43
C LYS A 79 9.86 -3.47 0.99
N ALA A 80 11.13 -3.44 0.57
CA ALA A 80 11.89 -4.64 0.25
C ALA A 80 13.28 -4.60 0.91
N GLY A 81 13.79 -5.78 1.27
CA GLY A 81 15.11 -5.93 1.86
C GLY A 81 15.34 -5.03 3.08
N LYS A 82 16.36 -4.17 3.01
CA LYS A 82 16.76 -3.26 4.09
C LYS A 82 16.16 -1.84 3.95
N ASN A 83 15.27 -1.62 2.98
CA ASN A 83 14.65 -0.31 2.79
C ASN A 83 13.80 0.08 4.00
N THR A 84 13.77 1.36 4.32
CA THR A 84 12.99 1.90 5.43
C THR A 84 12.14 3.07 4.95
N THR A 85 11.06 3.35 5.67
CA THR A 85 10.19 4.47 5.34
C THR A 85 10.91 5.80 5.53
N THR A 86 10.79 6.67 4.53
CA THR A 86 11.27 8.04 4.58
C THR A 86 10.47 8.87 5.58
N LYS A 87 11.02 10.01 6.01
CA LYS A 87 10.31 10.95 6.90
C LYS A 87 8.93 11.35 6.35
N LYS A 88 8.84 11.63 5.04
CA LYS A 88 7.59 12.04 4.39
C LYS A 88 6.55 10.91 4.35
N GLN A 89 6.98 9.66 4.16
CA GLN A 89 6.08 8.51 4.21
C GLN A 89 5.51 8.31 5.63
N LYS A 90 6.35 8.46 6.67
CA LYS A 90 5.89 8.41 8.05
C LYS A 90 4.86 9.51 8.36
N GLU A 91 5.11 10.74 7.91
CA GLU A 91 4.16 11.85 8.05
C GLU A 91 2.81 11.56 7.36
N TRP A 92 2.84 10.96 6.17
CA TRP A 92 1.62 10.57 5.45
C TRP A 92 0.83 9.48 6.15
N LEU A 93 1.51 8.40 6.57
CA LEU A 93 0.88 7.28 7.27
C LEU A 93 0.21 7.77 8.55
N GLU A 94 0.89 8.62 9.32
CA GLU A 94 0.31 9.24 10.52
C GLU A 94 -0.91 10.11 10.21
N SER A 95 -0.81 10.97 9.19
CA SER A 95 -1.93 11.84 8.79
C SER A 95 -3.14 11.05 8.30
N LEU A 96 -2.94 9.95 7.56
CA LEU A 96 -4.02 9.09 7.06
C LEU A 96 -4.72 8.37 8.21
N ARG A 97 -3.95 7.88 9.18
CA ARG A 97 -4.46 7.22 10.39
C ARG A 97 -5.35 8.15 11.21
N GLN A 98 -4.91 9.39 11.42
CA GLN A 98 -5.70 10.42 12.11
C GLN A 98 -7.03 10.73 11.41
N GLN A 99 -7.11 10.49 10.10
CA GLN A 99 -8.32 10.68 9.29
C GLN A 99 -9.17 9.40 9.15
N GLY A 100 -8.88 8.33 9.91
CA GLY A 100 -9.69 7.12 9.92
C GLY A 100 -9.36 6.10 8.83
N TYR A 101 -8.17 6.17 8.23
CA TYR A 101 -7.68 5.12 7.32
C TYR A 101 -6.83 4.10 8.08
N TYR A 102 -6.91 2.84 7.65
CA TYR A 102 -5.96 1.83 8.10
C TYR A 102 -4.67 2.00 7.31
N THR A 103 -3.54 1.99 8.01
CA THR A 103 -2.23 2.18 7.37
C THR A 103 -1.25 1.12 7.82
N ALA A 104 -0.47 0.59 6.89
CA ALA A 104 0.58 -0.37 7.21
C ALA A 104 1.83 -0.15 6.36
N VAL A 105 2.96 -0.59 6.90
CA VAL A 105 4.21 -0.80 6.17
C VAL A 105 4.41 -2.30 6.02
N CYS A 106 4.46 -2.80 4.79
CA CYS A 106 4.62 -4.23 4.53
C CYS A 106 5.97 -4.50 3.85
N TYR A 107 6.78 -5.37 4.43
CA TYR A 107 8.03 -5.82 3.84
C TYR A 107 7.78 -7.02 2.93
N GLY A 108 7.57 -6.73 1.64
CA GLY A 108 7.28 -7.73 0.62
C GLY A 108 5.79 -8.00 0.42
N TRP A 109 5.51 -8.77 -0.63
CA TRP A 109 4.15 -8.98 -1.14
C TRP A 109 3.32 -9.95 -0.29
N GLN A 110 3.95 -10.95 0.34
CA GLN A 110 3.22 -11.93 1.15
C GLN A 110 2.64 -11.33 2.43
N PRO A 111 3.39 -10.53 3.22
CA PRO A 111 2.81 -9.84 4.36
C PRO A 111 1.72 -8.84 3.94
N ALA A 112 1.88 -8.14 2.80
CA ALA A 112 0.86 -7.26 2.27
C ALA A 112 -0.43 -8.02 1.88
N ALA A 113 -0.31 -9.15 1.20
CA ALA A 113 -1.43 -10.02 0.84
C ALA A 113 -2.15 -10.56 2.09
N GLN A 114 -1.39 -11.01 3.10
CA GLN A 114 -1.95 -11.47 4.38
C GLN A 114 -2.74 -10.36 5.07
N LEU A 115 -2.19 -9.13 5.11
CA LEU A 115 -2.89 -7.99 5.69
C LEU A 115 -4.20 -7.70 4.96
N ILE A 116 -4.16 -7.69 3.63
CA ILE A 116 -5.34 -7.40 2.80
C ILE A 116 -6.41 -8.46 3.04
N GLU A 117 -6.03 -9.74 3.11
CA GLU A 117 -6.95 -10.83 3.42
C GLU A 117 -7.56 -10.67 4.82
N GLN A 118 -6.74 -10.38 5.83
CA GLN A 118 -7.22 -10.10 7.18
C GLN A 118 -8.16 -8.89 7.20
N TYR A 119 -7.80 -7.81 6.52
CA TYR A 119 -8.57 -6.58 6.44
C TYR A 119 -9.96 -6.79 5.80
N LEU A 120 -10.04 -7.60 4.74
CA LEU A 120 -11.27 -7.84 4.00
C LEU A 120 -12.16 -8.94 4.59
N LEU A 121 -11.58 -10.00 5.15
CA LEU A 121 -12.31 -11.22 5.54
C LEU A 121 -12.35 -11.47 7.04
N HIS A 122 -11.37 -10.95 7.79
CA HIS A 122 -11.21 -11.19 9.23
C HIS A 122 -11.20 -9.85 9.98
N SER A 123 -12.08 -8.93 9.59
CA SER A 123 -12.08 -7.54 10.08
C SER A 123 -12.30 -7.43 11.60
N ASP A 124 -12.93 -8.42 12.21
CA ASP A 124 -13.15 -8.47 13.66
C ASP A 124 -11.88 -8.78 14.45
N GLU A 125 -10.86 -9.35 13.78
CA GLU A 125 -9.54 -9.65 14.33
C GLU A 125 -8.58 -8.46 14.19
N LEU A 126 -8.98 -7.38 13.51
CA LEU A 126 -8.19 -6.17 13.42
C LEU A 126 -8.24 -5.43 14.75
N THR A 127 -7.08 -5.33 15.41
CA THR A 127 -6.87 -4.45 16.53
C THR A 127 -7.09 -2.99 16.09
N LYS A 128 -7.77 -2.20 16.94
CA LYS A 128 -7.77 -0.74 16.79
C LYS A 128 -6.40 -0.21 17.14
N GLU A 129 -5.49 -0.29 16.17
CA GLU A 129 -4.10 0.10 16.31
C GLU A 129 -4.01 1.61 16.57
N GLN A 130 -3.28 1.99 17.62
CA GLN A 130 -2.93 3.39 17.89
C GLN A 130 -1.67 3.82 17.11
N GLU A 131 -1.11 2.97 16.26
CA GLU A 131 0.10 3.21 15.48
C GLU A 131 0.01 2.55 14.10
N THR A 132 0.93 2.87 13.19
CA THR A 132 1.03 2.18 11.89
C THR A 132 1.62 0.79 12.08
N VAL A 133 0.90 -0.24 11.61
CA VAL A 133 1.37 -1.63 11.67
C VAL A 133 2.56 -1.83 10.73
N THR A 134 3.59 -2.54 11.20
CA THR A 134 4.69 -2.99 10.35
C THR A 134 4.69 -4.51 10.25
N MET A 135 4.56 -5.04 9.04
CA MET A 135 4.56 -6.48 8.77
C MET A 135 5.85 -6.89 8.04
N ARG A 136 6.45 -8.00 8.48
CA ARG A 136 7.73 -8.51 7.97
C ARG A 136 7.62 -9.96 7.53
#